data_AF-A0A6C0CZU1-F1
#
_entry.id   AF-A0A6C0CZU1-F1
#
_cell.length_a   1.000
_cell.length_b   1.000
_cell.length_c   1.000
_cell.angle_alpha   90.00
_cell.angle_beta   90.00
_cell.angle_gamma   90.00
#
_symmetry.space_group_name_H-M   'P 1'
#
loop_
_entity.id
_entity.type
_entity.pdbx_description
1 polymer ?
#
loop_
_entity_poly.entity_id
_entity_poly.type
_entity_poly.pdbx_seq_one_letter_code
_entity_poly.pdbx_strand_id
1 'polypeptide(L)'
;MSNTRFLEIDSTYRNRNLWPYPGQFEVPISQSGRKSKMDAVDPVSLGTPLNSWTSNSFNRSLAGTSASVSAIIASVSDAPIAATNTTTTFIVRATLNSLQTLENYYYNAVITNTSISASRRIVNYQFLYSDIADIAIITVNSPFSDIFADGNTIIISDPSDLSSSTAPYLFVPAGRAGDNAYPGNVGTPNNNGYIIYNETKNQYRQIADYTSVTSILSIYANNPIIGWSVSDQYSIRYDIPISYGTITSSSINGNTIIIGLSVPFTQNYLKQFLRITSAGSAAYNQIGQICEYNSITMTYTVLPTTTYPKLNLPSVGNTFEILEFSYDNLYPFVYTGSTVSQQEMVCYEIELLSLTLPNQTLSVGQGSRIAFYPYLYVEIANVSASGAGLKNVLYSNNPNATKMIFKCASTDVSNPLITSFVTLDGDGARQTIKFKPNDNLLFSVRLPNGNIFDTFRYEAFSPCPPDALSQISAMFSMKRL
;
A
#
# COMPACT_ATOMS: atom_id res chain seq x y z
N MET A 1 -20.54 -10.73 -38.85
CA MET A 1 -20.22 -9.76 -37.78
C MET A 1 -19.11 -10.36 -36.93
N SER A 2 -17.92 -9.75 -36.91
CA SER A 2 -16.82 -10.19 -36.05
C SER A 2 -17.21 -9.86 -34.60
N ASN A 3 -17.57 -10.86 -33.80
CA ASN A 3 -17.85 -10.67 -32.37
C ASN A 3 -16.52 -10.63 -31.60
N THR A 4 -15.74 -9.57 -31.83
CA THR A 4 -14.57 -9.27 -30.98
C THR A 4 -15.09 -8.88 -29.59
N ARG A 5 -14.50 -9.47 -28.55
CA ARG A 5 -14.76 -9.14 -27.14
C ARG A 5 -13.47 -8.68 -26.49
N PHE A 6 -13.58 -8.00 -25.36
CA PHE A 6 -12.44 -7.51 -24.59
C PHE A 6 -12.46 -8.10 -23.19
N LEU A 7 -11.28 -8.41 -22.67
CA LEU A 7 -11.06 -8.82 -21.28
C LEU A 7 -10.18 -7.77 -20.62
N GLU A 8 -10.66 -7.18 -19.53
CA GLU A 8 -9.90 -6.26 -18.68
C GLU A 8 -9.59 -6.99 -17.37
N ILE A 9 -8.31 -7.13 -17.05
CA ILE A 9 -7.82 -7.80 -15.85
C ILE A 9 -7.13 -6.74 -15.00
N ASP A 10 -7.56 -6.57 -13.75
CA ASP A 10 -6.99 -5.61 -12.82
C ASP A 10 -6.68 -6.32 -11.49
N SER A 11 -5.41 -6.28 -11.09
CA SER A 11 -4.95 -6.94 -9.86
C SER A 11 -5.54 -6.32 -8.60
N THR A 12 -6.05 -5.09 -8.68
CA THR A 12 -6.76 -4.42 -7.58
C THR A 12 -7.87 -5.31 -7.04
N TYR A 13 -8.56 -6.06 -7.88
CA TYR A 13 -9.73 -6.86 -7.51
C TYR A 13 -9.47 -8.35 -7.30
N ARG A 14 -8.21 -8.74 -7.04
CA ARG A 14 -7.84 -10.12 -6.73
C ARG A 14 -8.15 -10.48 -5.28
N ASN A 15 -8.16 -11.78 -4.97
CA ASN A 15 -8.09 -12.26 -3.60
C ASN A 15 -6.63 -12.15 -3.12
N ARG A 16 -6.30 -11.09 -2.38
CA ARG A 16 -4.93 -10.83 -1.91
C ARG A 16 -4.46 -11.82 -0.84
N ASN A 17 -5.39 -12.47 -0.14
CA ASN A 17 -5.07 -13.49 0.85
C ASN A 17 -4.55 -14.79 0.22
N LEU A 18 -5.01 -15.12 -1.00
CA LEU A 18 -4.57 -16.29 -1.76
C LEU A 18 -3.46 -15.94 -2.76
N TRP A 19 -3.55 -14.75 -3.37
CA TRP A 19 -2.65 -14.27 -4.42
C TRP A 19 -1.96 -12.98 -3.97
N PRO A 20 -0.91 -13.06 -3.13
CA PRO A 20 -0.26 -11.87 -2.57
C PRO A 20 0.40 -11.01 -3.65
N TYR A 21 0.99 -11.65 -4.67
CA TYR A 21 1.70 -10.96 -5.73
C TYR A 21 0.74 -10.41 -6.79
N PRO A 22 0.78 -9.10 -7.11
CA PRO A 22 -0.06 -8.54 -8.17
C PRO A 22 0.30 -9.15 -9.54
N GLY A 23 1.56 -9.58 -9.73
CA GLY A 23 2.04 -10.24 -10.95
C GLY A 23 1.47 -11.62 -11.24
N GLN A 24 0.72 -12.25 -10.33
CA GLN A 24 0.09 -13.55 -10.58
C GLN A 24 -1.17 -13.73 -9.74
N PHE A 25 -2.31 -13.93 -10.39
CA PHE A 25 -3.56 -14.22 -9.70
C PHE A 25 -4.57 -14.93 -10.57
N GLU A 26 -5.55 -15.53 -9.90
CA GLU A 26 -6.73 -16.10 -10.51
C GLU A 26 -7.87 -15.08 -10.52
N VAL A 27 -8.51 -14.92 -11.67
CA VAL A 27 -9.76 -14.18 -11.85
C VAL A 27 -10.89 -15.21 -11.95
N PRO A 28 -11.75 -15.32 -10.92
CA PRO A 28 -12.87 -16.23 -10.98
C PRO A 28 -13.90 -15.76 -12.01
N ILE A 29 -14.61 -16.69 -12.61
CA ILE A 29 -15.82 -16.39 -13.38
C ILE A 29 -17.01 -16.72 -12.51
N SER A 30 -17.84 -15.71 -12.21
CA SER A 30 -19.02 -15.91 -11.38
C SER A 30 -20.31 -15.74 -12.19
N GLN A 31 -21.28 -16.60 -11.91
CA GLN A 31 -22.67 -16.42 -12.33
C GLN A 31 -23.53 -15.77 -11.24
N SER A 32 -23.02 -15.62 -10.01
CA SER A 32 -23.71 -14.97 -8.89
C SER A 32 -22.98 -13.69 -8.46
N GLY A 33 -23.74 -12.71 -8.00
CA GLY A 33 -23.29 -11.33 -7.76
C GLY A 33 -22.27 -11.13 -6.63
N ARG A 34 -22.09 -9.87 -6.23
CA ARG A 34 -21.14 -9.46 -5.18
C ARG A 34 -21.41 -10.20 -3.86
N LYS A 35 -20.33 -10.59 -3.18
CA LYS A 35 -20.40 -11.25 -1.87
C LYS A 35 -20.83 -10.26 -0.79
N SER A 36 -21.65 -10.74 0.13
CA SER A 36 -22.03 -9.98 1.32
C SER A 36 -20.88 -9.93 2.32
N LYS A 37 -20.99 -9.08 3.35
CA LYS A 37 -20.08 -9.06 4.50
C LYS A 37 -19.87 -10.44 5.15
N MET A 38 -20.89 -11.32 5.10
CA MET A 38 -20.83 -12.66 5.69
C MET A 38 -20.00 -13.64 4.86
N ASP A 39 -19.96 -13.44 3.54
CA ASP A 39 -19.37 -14.36 2.57
C ASP A 39 -18.08 -13.81 1.92
N ALA A 40 -17.66 -12.61 2.33
CA ALA A 40 -16.51 -11.91 1.79
C ALA A 40 -15.21 -12.72 1.97
N VAL A 41 -14.42 -12.79 0.91
CA VAL A 41 -13.17 -13.58 0.88
C VAL A 41 -11.92 -12.73 1.09
N ASP A 42 -11.95 -11.48 0.61
CA ASP A 42 -10.93 -10.47 0.81
C ASP A 42 -11.60 -9.18 1.31
N PRO A 43 -12.10 -9.17 2.55
CA PRO A 43 -12.92 -8.07 3.06
C PRO A 43 -12.04 -6.83 3.30
N VAL A 44 -12.54 -5.65 2.90
CA VAL A 44 -11.84 -4.36 3.03
C VAL A 44 -12.62 -3.44 3.95
N SER A 45 -11.88 -2.62 4.70
CA SER A 45 -12.40 -1.49 5.45
C SER A 45 -11.73 -0.20 5.05
N LEU A 46 -12.53 0.78 4.63
CA LEU A 46 -12.09 2.14 4.33
C LEU A 46 -11.71 2.94 5.60
N GLY A 47 -12.09 2.44 6.78
CA GLY A 47 -11.68 2.99 8.06
C GLY A 47 -10.23 2.67 8.44
N THR A 48 -9.55 1.79 7.70
CA THR A 48 -8.15 1.44 7.99
C THR A 48 -7.22 2.62 7.73
N PRO A 49 -6.24 2.87 8.62
CA PRO A 49 -5.25 3.91 8.40
C PRO A 49 -4.32 3.54 7.23
N LEU A 50 -4.30 4.41 6.22
CA LEU A 50 -3.33 4.36 5.12
C LEU A 50 -1.92 4.73 5.63
N ASN A 51 -1.86 5.79 6.44
CA ASN A 51 -0.65 6.26 7.08
C ASN A 51 -0.97 6.61 8.53
N SER A 52 -0.03 6.40 9.45
CA SER A 52 -0.18 6.76 10.86
C SER A 52 1.16 7.18 11.43
N TRP A 53 1.17 8.32 12.11
CA TRP A 53 2.37 8.87 12.73
C TRP A 53 2.00 9.74 13.92
N THR A 54 2.95 9.91 14.83
CA THR A 54 2.90 10.99 15.81
C THR A 54 3.68 12.18 15.24
N SER A 55 3.05 13.35 15.17
CA SER A 55 3.73 14.56 14.70
C SER A 55 4.89 14.92 15.66
N ASN A 56 5.88 15.70 15.20
CA ASN A 56 7.14 16.03 15.86
C ASN A 56 8.11 14.89 16.18
N SER A 57 7.62 13.70 16.52
CA SER A 57 8.46 12.54 16.85
C SER A 57 8.77 11.66 15.66
N PHE A 58 8.10 11.89 14.52
CA PHE A 58 8.20 11.07 13.32
C PHE A 58 7.96 9.58 13.59
N ASN A 59 7.25 9.25 14.68
CA ASN A 59 7.16 7.88 15.14
C ASN A 59 5.91 7.19 14.60
N ARG A 60 6.11 6.10 13.85
CA ARG A 60 5.03 5.24 13.34
C ARG A 60 4.51 4.24 14.39
N SER A 61 5.32 3.89 15.38
CA SER A 61 5.13 2.72 16.25
C SER A 61 4.94 3.04 17.74
N LEU A 62 5.30 4.23 18.21
CA LEU A 62 5.19 4.64 19.61
C LEU A 62 4.62 6.08 19.68
N ALA A 63 3.44 6.24 20.27
CA ALA A 63 2.93 7.56 20.63
C ALA A 63 3.63 8.07 21.91
N GLY A 64 3.81 9.39 22.00
CA GLY A 64 4.16 10.06 23.26
C GLY A 64 5.64 10.30 23.54
N THR A 65 6.58 9.90 22.67
CA THR A 65 7.98 10.33 22.79
C THR A 65 8.23 11.61 22.02
N SER A 66 8.14 12.76 22.70
CA SER A 66 8.53 14.07 22.17
C SER A 66 10.04 14.15 21.94
N ALA A 67 10.53 13.64 20.82
CA ALA A 67 11.89 13.93 20.39
C ALA A 67 11.94 13.99 18.87
N SER A 68 12.37 15.15 18.36
CA SER A 68 12.95 15.25 17.03
C SER A 68 14.05 14.19 16.86
N VAL A 69 14.15 13.61 15.68
CA VAL A 69 15.11 12.52 15.42
C VAL A 69 16.52 13.10 15.38
N SER A 70 17.37 12.70 16.33
CA SER A 70 18.76 13.12 16.43
C SER A 70 19.70 12.03 15.91
N ALA A 71 20.64 12.41 15.06
CA ALA A 71 21.65 11.50 14.53
C ALA A 71 23.00 12.20 14.40
N ILE A 72 24.06 11.41 14.22
CA ILE A 72 25.43 11.88 14.00
C ILE A 72 25.82 11.51 12.57
N ILE A 73 26.50 12.42 11.88
CA ILE A 73 27.06 12.13 10.55
C ILE A 73 28.22 11.16 10.71
N ALA A 74 28.09 9.98 10.10
CA ALA A 74 29.06 8.89 10.20
C ALA A 74 30.07 8.90 9.07
N SER A 75 29.67 9.36 7.89
CA SER A 75 30.56 9.66 6.77
C SER A 75 29.86 10.59 5.78
N VAL A 76 30.63 11.45 5.16
CA VAL A 76 30.21 12.29 4.03
C VAL A 76 30.93 11.78 2.80
N SER A 77 30.22 11.55 1.67
CA SER A 77 30.93 11.25 0.43
C SER A 77 31.68 12.51 -0.02
N ASP A 78 32.99 12.38 -0.25
CA ASP A 78 33.94 13.48 -0.37
C ASP A 78 33.54 14.69 -1.24
N ALA A 79 34.02 15.84 -0.75
CA ALA A 79 34.25 17.16 -1.35
C ALA A 79 33.07 18.17 -1.44
N PRO A 80 33.26 19.40 -0.90
CA PRO A 80 32.37 20.52 -1.15
C PRO A 80 32.55 20.97 -2.60
N ILE A 81 31.72 20.49 -3.52
CA ILE A 81 31.59 21.15 -4.82
C ILE A 81 30.57 22.26 -4.61
N ALA A 82 31.09 23.48 -4.47
CA ALA A 82 30.40 24.76 -4.40
C ALA A 82 29.61 25.10 -5.68
N ALA A 83 28.93 24.12 -6.26
CA ALA A 83 27.98 24.31 -7.33
C ALA A 83 26.59 24.44 -6.71
N THR A 84 26.02 25.64 -6.80
CA THR A 84 24.58 25.85 -6.61
C THR A 84 23.82 24.82 -7.46
N ASN A 85 22.91 24.06 -6.82
CA ASN A 85 22.04 23.01 -7.41
C ASN A 85 22.54 21.55 -7.39
N THR A 86 23.58 21.20 -6.64
CA THR A 86 23.93 19.79 -6.41
C THR A 86 23.24 19.25 -5.15
N THR A 87 22.77 18.01 -5.18
CA THR A 87 22.33 17.31 -3.97
C THR A 87 23.54 16.77 -3.20
N THR A 88 23.47 16.75 -1.87
CA THR A 88 24.53 16.16 -1.04
C THR A 88 24.02 14.92 -0.34
N THR A 89 24.76 13.82 -0.41
CA THR A 89 24.43 12.54 0.23
C THR A 89 25.43 12.23 1.32
N PHE A 90 24.95 11.74 2.46
CA PHE A 90 25.80 11.33 3.59
C PHE A 90 25.14 10.19 4.37
N ILE A 91 25.97 9.49 5.15
CA ILE A 91 25.53 8.41 6.02
C ILE A 91 25.35 8.97 7.42
N VAL A 92 24.23 8.63 8.03
CA VAL A 92 23.91 9.01 9.41
C VAL A 92 23.86 7.78 10.30
N ARG A 93 24.28 7.97 11.55
CA ARG A 93 24.18 6.99 12.63
C ARG A 93 23.36 7.58 13.76
N ALA A 94 22.33 6.87 14.19
CA ALA A 94 21.47 7.27 15.29
C ALA A 94 21.38 6.17 16.35
N THR A 95 20.80 6.48 17.51
CA THR A 95 20.54 5.46 18.54
C THR A 95 19.62 4.37 18.00
N LEU A 96 19.73 3.16 18.53
CA LEU A 96 18.90 2.02 18.11
C LEU A 96 17.40 2.36 18.16
N ASN A 97 16.66 2.01 17.11
CA ASN A 97 15.21 2.25 16.96
C ASN A 97 14.79 3.74 16.92
N SER A 98 15.67 4.65 16.52
CA SER A 98 15.34 6.07 16.35
C SER A 98 15.05 6.46 14.90
N LEU A 99 15.53 5.69 13.92
CA LEU A 99 15.27 5.93 12.51
C LEU A 99 14.14 5.03 12.00
N GLN A 100 13.30 5.56 11.11
CA GLN A 100 12.20 4.81 10.51
C GLN A 100 12.71 3.92 9.38
N THR A 101 12.22 2.69 9.28
CA THR A 101 12.71 1.72 8.29
C THR A 101 12.12 1.92 6.89
N LEU A 102 11.04 2.69 6.78
CA LEU A 102 10.36 2.94 5.50
C LEU A 102 11.19 3.88 4.62
N GLU A 103 11.37 3.49 3.35
CA GLU A 103 12.02 4.34 2.35
C GLU A 103 11.30 5.69 2.22
N ASN A 104 12.07 6.77 2.10
CA ASN A 104 11.54 8.13 1.96
C ASN A 104 10.58 8.58 3.07
N TYR A 105 10.66 7.97 4.25
CA TYR A 105 9.84 8.38 5.39
C TYR A 105 10.00 9.86 5.75
N TYR A 106 11.24 10.35 5.75
CA TYR A 106 11.58 11.74 6.04
C TYR A 106 11.61 12.65 4.80
N TYR A 107 11.07 12.22 3.66
CA TYR A 107 11.06 13.01 2.43
C TYR A 107 10.35 14.36 2.63
N ASN A 108 11.02 15.46 2.25
CA ASN A 108 10.66 16.87 2.50
C ASN A 108 10.71 17.34 3.96
N ALA A 109 11.10 16.50 4.91
CA ALA A 109 11.35 16.97 6.28
C ALA A 109 12.57 17.90 6.31
N VAL A 110 12.65 18.72 7.36
CA VAL A 110 13.74 19.67 7.55
C VAL A 110 14.82 19.04 8.41
N ILE A 111 16.01 18.91 7.86
CA ILE A 111 17.20 18.50 8.59
C ILE A 111 18.03 19.73 8.95
N THR A 112 18.40 19.85 10.22
CA THR A 112 19.21 20.93 10.75
C THR A 112 20.51 20.37 11.30
N ASN A 113 21.64 20.84 10.80
CA ASN A 113 22.94 20.58 11.41
C ASN A 113 23.13 21.59 12.55
N THR A 114 23.18 21.08 13.78
CA THR A 114 23.23 21.92 14.98
C THR A 114 24.60 22.59 15.18
N SER A 115 25.66 22.01 14.62
CA SER A 115 27.02 22.57 14.73
C SER A 115 27.18 23.87 13.94
N ILE A 116 26.48 23.99 12.80
CA ILE A 116 26.59 25.15 11.89
C ILE A 116 25.27 25.93 11.76
N SER A 117 24.23 25.54 12.52
CA SER A 117 22.89 26.17 12.50
C SER A 117 22.29 26.32 11.10
N ALA A 118 22.54 25.35 10.22
CA ALA A 118 22.06 25.36 8.85
C ALA A 118 21.02 24.27 8.64
N SER A 119 19.95 24.60 7.90
CA SER A 119 18.85 23.68 7.61
C SER A 119 18.73 23.41 6.12
N ARG A 120 18.34 22.18 5.76
CA ARG A 120 18.10 21.72 4.38
C ARG A 120 16.85 20.84 4.34
N ARG A 121 16.34 20.59 3.13
CA ARG A 121 15.24 19.64 2.90
C ARG A 121 15.82 18.29 2.48
N ILE A 122 15.28 17.23 3.05
CA ILE A 122 15.60 15.85 2.66
C ILE A 122 14.89 15.54 1.33
N VAL A 123 15.64 15.10 0.34
CA VAL A 123 15.12 14.68 -0.99
C VAL A 123 15.18 13.18 -1.20
N ASN A 124 15.97 12.46 -0.41
CA ASN A 124 15.98 11.00 -0.40
C ASN A 124 16.35 10.49 0.99
N TYR A 125 15.70 9.41 1.43
CA TYR A 125 16.01 8.71 2.67
C TYR A 125 15.96 7.21 2.45
N GLN A 126 17.03 6.52 2.84
CA GLN A 126 17.11 5.07 2.77
C GLN A 126 17.68 4.50 4.07
N PHE A 127 16.88 3.67 4.75
CA PHE A 127 17.36 2.88 5.88
C PHE A 127 18.26 1.75 5.39
N LEU A 128 19.42 1.55 6.05
CA LEU A 128 20.35 0.48 5.68
C LEU A 128 20.19 -0.73 6.59
N TYR A 129 20.45 -0.57 7.89
CA TYR A 129 20.33 -1.65 8.87
C TYR A 129 20.28 -1.12 10.31
N SER A 130 19.86 -1.98 11.23
CA SER A 130 19.83 -1.77 12.69
C SER A 130 20.58 -2.93 13.36
N ASP A 131 21.55 -2.62 14.22
CA ASP A 131 22.23 -3.63 15.05
C ASP A 131 22.50 -3.07 16.46
N ILE A 132 23.58 -2.32 16.62
CA ILE A 132 23.89 -1.53 17.84
C ILE A 132 23.47 -0.05 17.72
N ALA A 133 23.18 0.37 16.48
CA ALA A 133 22.78 1.71 16.10
C ALA A 133 21.97 1.60 14.80
N ASP A 134 21.14 2.61 14.53
CA ASP A 134 20.45 2.72 13.26
C ASP A 134 21.35 3.46 12.27
N ILE A 135 21.46 2.94 11.05
CA ILE A 135 22.23 3.56 9.98
C ILE A 135 21.34 3.81 8.77
N ALA A 136 21.41 5.01 8.22
CA ALA A 136 20.67 5.41 7.02
C ALA A 136 21.50 6.32 6.11
N ILE A 137 21.09 6.38 4.84
CA ILE A 137 21.57 7.34 3.85
C ILE A 137 20.54 8.47 3.75
N ILE A 138 21.02 9.71 3.81
CA ILE A 138 20.21 10.91 3.61
C ILE A 138 20.80 11.71 2.46
N THR A 139 19.95 12.13 1.53
CA THR A 139 20.29 13.11 0.50
C THR A 139 19.51 14.39 0.73
N VAL A 140 20.17 15.54 0.66
CA VAL A 140 19.57 16.87 0.82
C VAL A 140 19.58 17.68 -0.47
N ASN A 141 18.65 18.64 -0.57
CA ASN A 141 18.39 19.43 -1.78
C ASN A 141 19.51 20.38 -2.21
N SER A 142 20.44 20.73 -1.32
CA SER A 142 21.59 21.58 -1.60
C SER A 142 22.70 21.35 -0.57
N PRO A 143 23.98 21.59 -0.93
CA PRO A 143 25.08 21.45 0.02
C PRO A 143 24.95 22.44 1.17
N PHE A 144 25.54 22.08 2.31
CA PHE A 144 25.79 23.02 3.39
C PHE A 144 26.93 23.96 2.99
N SER A 145 26.82 25.24 3.35
CA SER A 145 27.79 26.29 2.97
C SER A 145 29.14 26.14 3.66
N ASP A 146 29.14 25.54 4.86
CA ASP A 146 30.32 25.30 5.67
C ASP A 146 30.74 23.82 5.62
N ILE A 147 31.95 23.53 6.11
CA ILE A 147 32.50 22.18 6.12
C ILE A 147 31.57 21.26 6.91
N PHE A 148 30.84 20.44 6.17
CA PHE A 148 29.99 19.38 6.70
C PHE A 148 30.90 18.22 7.10
N ALA A 149 31.33 18.20 8.37
CA ALA A 149 32.30 17.24 8.90
C ALA A 149 31.64 16.03 9.58
N ASP A 150 32.35 14.90 9.58
CA ASP A 150 32.03 13.72 10.38
C ASP A 150 31.93 14.06 11.87
N GLY A 151 30.99 13.43 12.57
CA GLY A 151 30.74 13.70 14.00
C GLY A 151 29.80 14.87 14.29
N ASN A 152 29.43 15.67 13.29
CA ASN A 152 28.40 16.69 13.44
C ASN A 152 27.04 16.07 13.82
N THR A 153 26.32 16.74 14.72
CA THR A 153 24.96 16.34 15.12
C THR A 153 23.94 16.98 14.18
N ILE A 154 22.95 16.18 13.79
CA ILE A 154 21.82 16.60 12.98
C ILE A 154 20.52 16.30 13.70
N ILE A 155 19.53 17.16 13.47
CA ILE A 155 18.17 17.00 13.95
C ILE A 155 17.22 17.03 12.76
N ILE A 156 16.39 16.00 12.61
CA ILE A 156 15.26 16.00 11.67
C ILE A 156 14.04 16.52 12.41
N SER A 157 13.45 17.59 11.89
CA SER A 157 12.35 18.34 12.47
C SER A 157 11.10 18.27 11.60
N ASP A 158 9.95 18.12 12.24
CA ASP A 158 8.62 18.13 11.63
C ASP A 158 8.20 19.59 11.39
N PRO A 159 7.91 19.99 10.14
CA PRO A 159 7.49 21.35 9.82
C PRO A 159 5.99 21.62 10.10
N SER A 160 5.28 20.71 10.77
CA SER A 160 3.88 20.90 11.14
C SER A 160 3.68 22.14 12.02
N ASP A 161 2.64 22.91 11.73
CA ASP A 161 2.21 24.08 12.49
C ASP A 161 0.70 24.02 12.74
N LEU A 162 0.33 23.82 14.00
CA LEU A 162 -1.05 23.74 14.48
C LEU A 162 -1.49 24.99 15.25
N SER A 163 -0.73 26.08 15.17
CA SER A 163 -1.04 27.34 15.88
C SER A 163 -2.34 27.98 15.40
N SER A 164 -2.69 27.80 14.12
CA SER A 164 -3.95 28.22 13.54
C SER A 164 -5.00 27.11 13.62
N SER A 165 -6.14 27.38 14.25
CA SER A 165 -7.24 26.42 14.32
C SER A 165 -7.99 26.26 12.99
N THR A 166 -7.94 27.26 12.11
CA THR A 166 -8.69 27.27 10.84
C THR A 166 -7.82 26.99 9.61
N ALA A 167 -6.50 27.13 9.74
CA ALA A 167 -5.55 26.83 8.67
C ALA A 167 -4.28 26.17 9.23
N PRO A 168 -4.40 25.01 9.91
CA PRO A 168 -3.22 24.26 10.34
C PRO A 168 -2.51 23.63 9.14
N TYR A 169 -1.20 23.47 9.29
CA TYR A 169 -0.34 22.72 8.38
C TYR A 169 0.13 21.45 9.09
N LEU A 170 -0.16 20.28 8.52
CA LEU A 170 0.40 19.03 9.03
C LEU A 170 1.31 18.41 7.97
N PHE A 171 2.52 18.07 8.37
CA PHE A 171 3.42 17.28 7.57
C PHE A 171 3.01 15.80 7.58
N VAL A 172 3.05 15.18 6.40
CA VAL A 172 2.77 13.75 6.20
C VAL A 172 4.09 13.04 5.90
N PRO A 173 4.67 12.29 6.85
CA PRO A 173 5.84 11.46 6.57
C PRO A 173 5.47 10.34 5.59
N ALA A 174 6.38 9.99 4.68
CA ALA A 174 6.11 9.06 3.58
C ALA A 174 4.81 9.38 2.80
N GLY A 175 4.52 10.68 2.61
CA GLY A 175 3.35 11.13 1.85
C GLY A 175 3.34 10.61 0.42
N ARG A 176 2.15 10.56 -0.19
CA ARG A 176 2.00 10.14 -1.59
C ARG A 176 2.72 11.10 -2.53
N ALA A 177 3.22 10.55 -3.64
CA ALA A 177 3.69 11.36 -4.77
C ALA A 177 2.49 11.96 -5.51
N GLY A 178 2.59 13.24 -5.88
CA GLY A 178 1.53 13.99 -6.55
C GLY A 178 0.77 14.94 -5.63
N ASP A 179 0.53 16.14 -6.12
CA ASP A 179 -0.31 17.12 -5.45
C ASP A 179 -1.77 16.63 -5.45
N ASN A 180 -2.53 17.03 -4.42
CA ASN A 180 -3.90 16.61 -4.20
C ASN A 180 -4.11 15.08 -4.12
N ALA A 181 -3.11 14.32 -3.68
CA ALA A 181 -3.21 12.87 -3.53
C ALA A 181 -4.17 12.38 -2.41
N TYR A 182 -4.65 13.30 -1.55
CA TYR A 182 -5.53 13.02 -0.41
C TYR A 182 -6.87 13.77 -0.41
N PRO A 183 -6.97 15.05 -0.81
CA PRO A 183 -8.22 15.80 -0.80
C PRO A 183 -9.34 15.12 -1.58
N GLY A 184 -10.57 15.25 -1.07
CA GLY A 184 -11.80 14.95 -1.81
C GLY A 184 -12.42 16.24 -2.34
N ASN A 185 -13.45 16.10 -3.18
CA ASN A 185 -14.25 17.25 -3.59
C ASN A 185 -14.81 18.01 -2.36
N VAL A 186 -15.06 19.29 -2.50
CA VAL A 186 -15.63 20.14 -1.43
C VAL A 186 -17.15 19.92 -1.35
N GLY A 187 -17.73 19.84 -0.16
CA GLY A 187 -19.15 20.17 0.05
C GLY A 187 -20.22 19.09 -0.21
N THR A 188 -19.86 17.82 -0.39
CA THR A 188 -20.83 16.72 -0.27
C THR A 188 -20.47 15.79 0.89
N PRO A 189 -21.42 15.45 1.77
CA PRO A 189 -21.23 14.34 2.71
C PRO A 189 -21.00 13.10 1.84
N ASN A 190 -19.89 12.38 2.06
CA ASN A 190 -19.43 11.20 1.30
C ASN A 190 -18.52 11.47 0.08
N ASN A 191 -17.85 12.63 0.00
CA ASN A 191 -16.86 12.87 -1.05
C ASN A 191 -15.70 11.86 -1.00
N ASN A 192 -15.37 11.29 -2.17
CA ASN A 192 -14.30 10.31 -2.48
C ASN A 192 -12.87 10.77 -2.12
N GLY A 193 -12.64 11.30 -0.93
CA GLY A 193 -11.34 11.78 -0.46
C GLY A 193 -11.02 11.29 0.93
N TYR A 194 -9.77 11.50 1.31
CA TYR A 194 -9.26 11.10 2.61
C TYR A 194 -9.57 12.14 3.68
N ILE A 195 -9.65 11.66 4.91
CA ILE A 195 -9.70 12.45 6.14
C ILE A 195 -8.37 12.35 6.87
N ILE A 196 -8.04 13.41 7.62
CA ILE A 196 -7.03 13.37 8.67
C ILE A 196 -7.74 13.10 9.99
N TYR A 197 -7.38 12.00 10.65
CA TYR A 197 -7.96 11.55 11.91
C TYR A 197 -6.93 11.72 13.03
N ASN A 198 -7.30 12.45 14.08
CA ASN A 198 -6.54 12.55 15.32
C ASN A 198 -6.98 11.41 16.24
N GLU A 199 -6.12 10.39 16.33
CA GLU A 199 -6.33 9.17 17.13
C GLU A 199 -6.39 9.48 18.62
N THR A 200 -5.61 10.45 19.08
CA THR A 200 -5.52 10.81 20.49
C THR A 200 -6.81 11.47 20.98
N LYS A 201 -7.49 12.23 20.10
CA LYS A 201 -8.69 13.00 20.44
C LYS A 201 -9.99 12.38 19.91
N ASN A 202 -9.92 11.34 19.07
CA ASN A 202 -11.05 10.79 18.33
C ASN A 202 -11.81 11.86 17.54
N GLN A 203 -11.07 12.69 16.81
CA GLN A 203 -11.62 13.76 15.98
C GLN A 203 -11.06 13.66 14.57
N TYR A 204 -11.84 14.07 13.57
CA TYR A 204 -11.39 14.06 12.18
C TYR A 204 -11.65 15.37 11.48
N ARG A 205 -10.88 15.66 10.45
CA ARG A 205 -11.09 16.78 9.52
C ARG A 205 -10.96 16.30 8.09
N GLN A 206 -11.70 16.94 7.20
CA GLN A 206 -11.53 16.73 5.77
C GLN A 206 -10.26 17.45 5.30
N ILE A 207 -9.47 16.77 4.48
CA ILE A 207 -8.24 17.32 3.90
C ILE A 207 -8.65 18.21 2.72
N ALA A 208 -8.17 19.45 2.71
CA ALA A 208 -8.49 20.44 1.68
C ALA A 208 -7.46 20.46 0.55
N ASP A 209 -6.18 20.38 0.90
CA ASP A 209 -5.08 20.39 -0.06
C ASP A 209 -3.93 19.51 0.48
N TYR A 210 -3.14 19.00 -0.44
CA TYR A 210 -1.87 18.34 -0.14
C TYR A 210 -0.87 18.66 -1.25
N THR A 211 0.29 19.18 -0.88
CA THR A 211 1.39 19.37 -1.82
C THR A 211 2.48 18.33 -1.60
N SER A 212 2.81 17.60 -2.67
CA SER A 212 3.85 16.59 -2.68
C SER A 212 5.27 17.16 -2.61
N VAL A 213 5.44 18.46 -2.91
CA VAL A 213 6.75 19.16 -2.85
C VAL A 213 7.14 19.51 -1.42
N THR A 214 6.17 19.71 -0.53
CA THR A 214 6.46 19.95 0.89
C THR A 214 5.97 18.84 1.80
N SER A 215 5.22 17.87 1.26
CA SER A 215 4.51 16.84 2.02
C SER A 215 3.60 17.42 3.10
N ILE A 216 3.04 18.62 2.88
CA ILE A 216 2.16 19.29 3.84
C ILE A 216 0.72 19.15 3.37
N LEU A 217 -0.15 18.79 4.31
CA LEU A 217 -1.59 18.80 4.17
C LEU A 217 -2.19 20.04 4.85
N SER A 218 -3.30 20.52 4.30
CA SER A 218 -4.17 21.51 4.95
C SER A 218 -5.59 20.96 5.08
N ILE A 219 -6.39 21.57 5.94
CA ILE A 219 -7.79 21.18 6.18
C ILE A 219 -8.75 22.29 5.74
N TYR A 220 -10.03 21.95 5.59
CA TYR A 220 -11.04 22.97 5.30
C TYR A 220 -11.29 23.89 6.49
N ALA A 221 -11.21 25.20 6.25
CA ALA A 221 -11.34 26.22 7.29
C ALA A 221 -12.71 26.26 7.98
N ASN A 222 -13.76 25.74 7.35
CA ASN A 222 -15.10 25.63 7.93
C ASN A 222 -15.21 24.51 8.99
N ASN A 223 -14.17 23.70 9.17
CA ASN A 223 -14.08 22.65 10.17
C ASN A 223 -12.78 22.83 10.98
N PRO A 224 -12.68 23.82 11.88
CA PRO A 224 -11.45 24.14 12.58
C PRO A 224 -11.02 23.03 13.54
N ILE A 225 -9.72 22.82 13.75
CA ILE A 225 -9.19 21.93 14.79
C ILE A 225 -9.42 22.52 16.18
N ILE A 226 -9.68 21.65 17.17
CA ILE A 226 -9.90 22.06 18.56
C ILE A 226 -9.06 21.17 19.47
N GLY A 227 -8.03 21.76 20.09
CA GLY A 227 -7.17 21.07 21.04
C GLY A 227 -6.25 20.01 20.44
N TRP A 228 -6.02 20.06 19.12
CA TRP A 228 -5.01 19.23 18.45
C TRP A 228 -3.62 19.73 18.81
N SER A 229 -2.69 18.81 19.03
CA SER A 229 -1.29 19.08 19.36
C SER A 229 -0.37 18.38 18.38
N VAL A 230 0.81 18.96 18.14
CA VAL A 230 1.88 18.31 17.37
C VAL A 230 2.40 17.04 18.06
N SER A 231 2.04 16.79 19.33
CA SER A 231 2.32 15.52 20.02
C SER A 231 1.23 14.46 19.84
N ASP A 232 0.11 14.79 19.22
CA ASP A 232 -0.98 13.85 19.00
C ASP A 232 -0.61 12.86 17.89
N GLN A 233 -1.29 11.72 17.93
CA GLN A 233 -1.20 10.71 16.88
C GLN A 233 -2.22 11.00 15.79
N TYR A 234 -1.74 11.02 14.55
CA TYR A 234 -2.51 11.28 13.35
C TYR A 234 -2.53 10.08 12.43
N SER A 235 -3.61 9.95 11.67
CA SER A 235 -3.68 9.01 10.56
C SER A 235 -4.48 9.57 9.38
N ILE A 236 -4.17 9.07 8.19
CA ILE A 236 -4.94 9.35 6.99
C ILE A 236 -5.80 8.13 6.68
N ARG A 237 -7.11 8.33 6.51
CA ARG A 237 -8.11 7.27 6.31
C ARG A 237 -9.14 7.71 5.28
N TYR A 238 -9.89 6.78 4.70
CA TYR A 238 -11.06 7.12 3.89
C TYR A 238 -12.31 7.32 4.74
N ASP A 239 -12.45 6.56 5.83
CA ASP A 239 -13.62 6.59 6.69
C ASP A 239 -13.25 6.61 8.18
N ILE A 240 -14.23 6.93 9.03
CA ILE A 240 -14.06 6.96 10.48
C ILE A 240 -14.34 5.57 11.11
N PRO A 241 -13.75 5.27 12.28
CA PRO A 241 -14.17 4.12 13.07
C PRO A 241 -15.63 4.26 13.54
N ILE A 242 -16.36 3.15 13.62
CA ILE A 242 -17.77 3.15 14.05
C ILE A 242 -17.93 3.10 15.58
N SER A 243 -16.91 2.64 16.28
CA SER A 243 -16.90 2.54 17.74
C SER A 243 -15.47 2.52 18.27
N TYR A 244 -15.29 2.95 19.51
CA TYR A 244 -14.02 2.92 20.22
C TYR A 244 -14.26 2.61 21.69
N GLY A 245 -13.23 2.16 22.40
CA GLY A 245 -13.34 1.83 23.82
C GLY A 245 -12.06 1.22 24.38
N THR A 246 -12.20 0.52 25.51
CA THR A 246 -11.11 -0.21 26.17
C THR A 246 -11.43 -1.71 26.27
N ILE A 247 -10.38 -2.52 26.18
CA ILE A 247 -10.42 -3.96 26.38
C ILE A 247 -10.70 -4.25 27.87
N THR A 248 -11.77 -4.97 28.17
CA THR A 248 -12.18 -5.33 29.55
C THR A 248 -11.74 -6.73 29.96
N SER A 249 -11.55 -7.63 28.99
CA SER A 249 -10.99 -8.96 29.18
C SER A 249 -10.29 -9.42 27.90
N SER A 250 -9.31 -10.32 28.02
CA SER A 250 -8.54 -10.82 26.89
C SER A 250 -7.98 -12.19 27.22
N SER A 251 -8.22 -13.18 26.36
CA SER A 251 -7.68 -14.54 26.50
C SER A 251 -7.47 -15.21 25.14
N ILE A 252 -6.65 -16.26 25.12
CA ILE A 252 -6.41 -17.08 23.92
C ILE A 252 -7.17 -18.39 24.07
N ASN A 253 -7.92 -18.78 23.03
CA ASN A 253 -8.51 -20.10 22.91
C ASN A 253 -8.09 -20.71 21.56
N GLY A 254 -7.10 -21.60 21.60
CA GLY A 254 -6.48 -22.16 20.40
C GLY A 254 -5.88 -21.07 19.51
N ASN A 255 -6.36 -20.97 18.27
CA ASN A 255 -5.91 -19.97 17.30
C ASN A 255 -6.75 -18.68 17.28
N THR A 256 -7.65 -18.51 18.24
CA THR A 256 -8.54 -17.35 18.35
C THR A 256 -8.25 -16.54 19.59
N ILE A 257 -8.56 -15.24 19.54
CA ILE A 257 -8.51 -14.36 20.70
C ILE A 257 -9.94 -14.05 21.14
N ILE A 258 -10.22 -14.22 22.43
CA ILE A 258 -11.51 -13.87 23.03
C ILE A 258 -11.32 -12.56 23.79
N ILE A 259 -12.13 -11.56 23.46
CA ILE A 259 -11.98 -10.20 23.96
C ILE A 259 -13.30 -9.67 24.51
N GLY A 260 -13.28 -9.10 25.71
CA GLY A 260 -14.35 -8.24 26.24
C GLY A 260 -14.10 -6.77 25.86
N LEU A 261 -15.15 -6.07 25.44
CA LEU A 261 -15.07 -4.67 25.00
C LEU A 261 -15.97 -3.78 25.86
N SER A 262 -15.55 -2.54 26.11
CA SER A 262 -16.31 -1.55 26.89
C SER A 262 -17.40 -0.80 26.09
N VAL A 263 -18.00 -1.43 25.08
CA VAL A 263 -18.96 -0.77 24.16
C VAL A 263 -20.38 -1.31 24.34
N PRO A 264 -21.43 -0.52 24.04
CA PRO A 264 -22.82 -0.96 24.21
C PRO A 264 -23.17 -2.18 23.36
N PHE A 265 -23.85 -3.15 23.97
CA PHE A 265 -24.15 -4.48 23.42
C PHE A 265 -25.22 -4.52 22.31
N THR A 266 -25.71 -3.37 21.85
CA THR A 266 -26.81 -3.28 20.90
C THR A 266 -26.37 -3.40 19.44
N GLN A 267 -25.07 -3.39 19.15
CA GLN A 267 -24.54 -3.44 17.79
C GLN A 267 -23.90 -4.79 17.45
N ASN A 268 -24.34 -5.38 16.33
CA ASN A 268 -23.78 -6.61 15.81
C ASN A 268 -22.50 -6.30 15.00
N TYR A 269 -21.34 -6.43 15.65
CA TYR A 269 -20.03 -6.21 15.03
C TYR A 269 -19.48 -7.44 14.29
N LEU A 270 -20.28 -8.49 14.10
CA LEU A 270 -19.88 -9.70 13.38
C LEU A 270 -19.32 -9.34 12.00
N LYS A 271 -18.14 -9.87 11.65
CA LYS A 271 -17.38 -9.63 10.41
C LYS A 271 -16.85 -8.20 10.20
N GLN A 272 -16.88 -7.35 11.23
CA GLN A 272 -16.11 -6.10 11.24
C GLN A 272 -14.70 -6.33 11.77
N PHE A 273 -13.90 -5.27 11.79
CA PHE A 273 -12.51 -5.34 12.19
C PHE A 273 -12.28 -4.61 13.50
N LEU A 274 -11.48 -5.20 14.37
CA LEU A 274 -11.03 -4.60 15.62
C LEU A 274 -9.55 -4.23 15.47
N ARG A 275 -9.23 -2.94 15.62
CA ARG A 275 -7.87 -2.43 15.63
C ARG A 275 -7.50 -1.98 17.05
N ILE A 276 -6.31 -2.34 17.51
CA ILE A 276 -5.78 -1.87 18.79
C ILE A 276 -5.04 -0.55 18.58
N THR A 277 -5.42 0.48 19.33
CA THR A 277 -4.91 1.85 19.18
C THR A 277 -3.99 2.27 20.33
N SER A 278 -3.83 1.45 21.37
CA SER A 278 -2.93 1.76 22.48
C SER A 278 -1.47 1.72 22.08
N ALA A 279 -0.87 2.89 21.98
CA ALA A 279 0.56 3.04 21.82
C ALA A 279 1.35 2.27 22.89
N GLY A 280 2.41 1.58 22.49
CA GLY A 280 3.23 0.74 23.36
C GLY A 280 2.65 -0.66 23.63
N SER A 281 1.43 -0.97 23.17
CA SER A 281 0.93 -2.35 23.16
C SER A 281 1.69 -3.17 22.12
N ALA A 282 2.00 -4.44 22.44
CA ALA A 282 2.52 -5.39 21.45
C ALA A 282 1.50 -5.67 20.31
N ALA A 283 0.23 -5.32 20.53
CA ALA A 283 -0.84 -5.40 19.54
C ALA A 283 -1.11 -4.05 18.83
N TYR A 284 -0.36 -3.00 19.13
CA TYR A 284 -0.58 -1.67 18.56
C TYR A 284 -0.62 -1.69 17.02
N ASN A 285 -1.62 -1.03 16.44
CA ASN A 285 -1.91 -0.99 15.00
C ASN A 285 -2.22 -2.35 14.35
N GLN A 286 -2.29 -3.43 15.10
CA GLN A 286 -2.72 -4.72 14.58
C GLN A 286 -4.24 -4.77 14.51
N ILE A 287 -4.74 -5.48 13.50
CA ILE A 287 -6.16 -5.55 13.18
C ILE A 287 -6.57 -7.02 13.11
N GLY A 288 -7.70 -7.37 13.74
CA GLY A 288 -8.28 -8.70 13.66
C GLY A 288 -9.75 -8.63 13.22
N GLN A 289 -10.26 -9.70 12.62
CA GLN A 289 -11.67 -9.75 12.23
C GLN A 289 -12.52 -10.38 13.34
N ILE A 290 -13.61 -9.71 13.70
CA ILE A 290 -14.61 -10.23 14.64
C ILE A 290 -15.40 -11.34 13.95
N CYS A 291 -15.38 -12.54 14.50
CA CYS A 291 -15.95 -13.74 13.87
C CYS A 291 -17.13 -14.32 14.63
N GLU A 292 -17.24 -14.00 15.91
CA GLU A 292 -18.34 -14.45 16.76
C GLU A 292 -18.57 -13.45 17.89
N TYR A 293 -19.79 -13.42 18.39
CA TYR A 293 -20.16 -12.70 19.60
C TYR A 293 -20.93 -13.65 20.52
N ASN A 294 -20.47 -13.78 21.75
CA ASN A 294 -21.17 -14.52 22.80
C ASN A 294 -21.92 -13.53 23.69
N SER A 295 -23.25 -13.56 23.62
CA SER A 295 -24.12 -12.66 24.38
C SER A 295 -24.20 -12.96 25.88
N ILE A 296 -23.80 -14.16 26.31
CA ILE A 296 -23.82 -14.59 27.71
C ILE A 296 -22.57 -14.07 28.42
N THR A 297 -21.39 -14.29 27.84
CA THR A 297 -20.12 -13.84 28.40
C THR A 297 -19.76 -12.42 27.99
N MET A 298 -20.52 -11.84 27.04
CA MET A 298 -20.30 -10.50 26.50
C MET A 298 -18.92 -10.34 25.86
N THR A 299 -18.45 -11.40 25.19
CA THR A 299 -17.12 -11.45 24.57
C THR A 299 -17.22 -11.66 23.06
N TYR A 300 -16.24 -11.12 22.34
CA TYR A 300 -16.07 -11.31 20.91
C TYR A 300 -14.93 -12.29 20.64
N THR A 301 -15.14 -13.19 19.70
CA THR A 301 -14.07 -14.05 19.16
C THR A 301 -13.48 -13.35 17.95
N VAL A 302 -12.17 -13.09 17.99
CA VAL A 302 -11.42 -12.45 16.91
C VAL A 302 -10.49 -13.49 16.31
N LEU A 303 -10.61 -13.72 15.00
CA LEU A 303 -9.60 -14.47 14.26
C LEU A 303 -8.42 -13.51 14.03
N PRO A 304 -7.18 -13.89 14.37
CA PRO A 304 -6.04 -13.26 13.72
C PRO A 304 -6.27 -13.48 12.21
N THR A 305 -6.22 -12.42 11.42
CA THR A 305 -6.32 -12.57 9.96
C THR A 305 -5.31 -13.64 9.54
N THR A 306 -5.77 -14.64 8.80
CA THR A 306 -4.92 -15.78 8.37
C THR A 306 -3.75 -15.34 7.49
N THR A 307 -3.79 -14.08 7.06
CA THR A 307 -2.75 -13.38 6.33
C THR A 307 -2.26 -12.21 7.20
N TYR A 308 -0.94 -12.04 7.27
CA TYR A 308 -0.25 -11.08 8.12
C TYR A 308 -0.85 -9.66 8.09
N PRO A 309 -0.80 -8.91 9.22
CA PRO A 309 -0.19 -9.28 10.50
C PRO A 309 -1.14 -10.00 11.47
N LYS A 310 -0.64 -11.05 12.14
CA LYS A 310 -1.32 -11.73 13.24
C LYS A 310 -1.59 -10.74 14.38
N LEU A 311 -2.82 -10.67 14.86
CA LEU A 311 -3.15 -9.94 16.09
C LEU A 311 -2.52 -10.65 17.29
N ASN A 312 -1.65 -9.96 18.01
CA ASN A 312 -1.11 -10.33 19.30
C ASN A 312 -2.19 -10.13 20.38
N LEU A 313 -2.10 -10.90 21.48
CA LEU A 313 -3.05 -10.79 22.58
C LEU A 313 -2.98 -9.37 23.19
N PRO A 314 -4.05 -8.56 23.10
CA PRO A 314 -4.07 -7.25 23.73
C PRO A 314 -4.21 -7.38 25.26
N SER A 315 -3.67 -6.43 26.01
CA SER A 315 -3.82 -6.37 27.46
C SER A 315 -5.12 -5.68 27.86
N VAL A 316 -5.68 -6.05 29.02
CA VAL A 316 -6.80 -5.32 29.63
C VAL A 316 -6.41 -3.85 29.84
N GLY A 317 -7.35 -2.95 29.53
CA GLY A 317 -7.13 -1.50 29.56
C GLY A 317 -6.53 -0.92 28.26
N ASN A 318 -6.08 -1.76 27.32
CA ASN A 318 -5.74 -1.26 25.98
C ASN A 318 -6.99 -0.65 25.31
N THR A 319 -6.80 0.45 24.61
CA THR A 319 -7.76 1.11 23.75
C THR A 319 -7.86 0.39 22.40
N PHE A 320 -9.07 0.37 21.86
CA PHE A 320 -9.38 -0.20 20.56
C PHE A 320 -10.35 0.70 19.79
N GLU A 321 -10.45 0.41 18.51
CA GLU A 321 -11.50 0.90 17.63
C GLU A 321 -12.07 -0.23 16.77
N ILE A 322 -13.31 -0.08 16.32
CA ILE A 322 -13.99 -0.98 15.40
C ILE A 322 -14.11 -0.28 14.06
N LEU A 323 -13.66 -0.97 13.01
CA LEU A 323 -13.71 -0.51 11.63
C LEU A 323 -14.81 -1.25 10.88
N GLU A 324 -15.59 -0.52 10.09
CA GLU A 324 -16.68 -1.09 9.32
C GLU A 324 -16.17 -1.90 8.12
N PHE A 325 -16.87 -2.98 7.79
CA PHE A 325 -16.70 -3.64 6.50
C PHE A 325 -17.25 -2.73 5.39
N SER A 326 -16.44 -2.42 4.39
CA SER A 326 -16.85 -1.57 3.27
C SER A 326 -17.24 -2.41 2.05
N TYR A 327 -16.39 -3.35 1.63
CA TYR A 327 -16.63 -4.21 0.46
C TYR A 327 -15.74 -5.46 0.47
N ASP A 328 -16.09 -6.46 -0.36
CA ASP A 328 -15.19 -7.57 -0.69
C ASP A 328 -14.35 -7.18 -1.91
N ASN A 329 -13.03 -7.31 -1.79
CA ASN A 329 -12.11 -6.89 -2.84
C ASN A 329 -12.11 -7.84 -4.04
N LEU A 330 -12.43 -9.12 -3.82
CA LEU A 330 -12.47 -10.11 -4.90
C LEU A 330 -13.63 -9.81 -5.87
N TYR A 331 -13.31 -9.43 -7.10
CA TYR A 331 -14.29 -9.17 -8.15
C TYR A 331 -14.16 -10.18 -9.30
N PRO A 332 -15.16 -11.06 -9.50
CA PRO A 332 -15.13 -12.04 -10.58
C PRO A 332 -15.56 -11.43 -11.92
N PHE A 333 -15.22 -12.09 -13.02
CA PHE A 333 -15.81 -11.79 -14.32
C PHE A 333 -17.30 -12.16 -14.36
N VAL A 334 -18.09 -11.26 -14.95
CA VAL A 334 -19.51 -11.49 -15.25
C VAL A 334 -19.62 -12.07 -16.65
N TYR A 335 -19.79 -13.38 -16.74
CA TYR A 335 -19.98 -14.04 -18.03
C TYR A 335 -21.43 -13.90 -18.51
N THR A 336 -21.63 -13.22 -19.64
CA THR A 336 -22.96 -12.96 -20.24
C THR A 336 -23.29 -13.89 -21.43
N GLY A 337 -22.46 -14.90 -21.69
CA GLY A 337 -22.67 -15.84 -22.80
C GLY A 337 -23.64 -16.98 -22.47
N SER A 338 -24.05 -17.73 -23.51
CA SER A 338 -24.92 -18.90 -23.34
C SER A 338 -24.23 -20.01 -22.55
N THR A 339 -25.01 -20.69 -21.71
CA THR A 339 -24.58 -21.88 -20.98
C THR A 339 -24.68 -23.18 -21.78
N VAL A 340 -25.23 -23.14 -22.99
CA VAL A 340 -25.47 -24.34 -23.81
C VAL A 340 -24.23 -24.74 -24.62
N SER A 341 -23.33 -23.80 -24.95
CA SER A 341 -22.06 -24.08 -25.65
C SER A 341 -20.90 -24.42 -24.70
N GLN A 342 -21.19 -24.93 -23.50
CA GLN A 342 -20.25 -24.98 -22.36
C GLN A 342 -19.33 -26.19 -22.26
N GLN A 343 -19.55 -27.22 -23.09
CA GLN A 343 -18.81 -28.48 -22.98
C GLN A 343 -17.49 -28.51 -23.75
N GLU A 344 -17.29 -27.61 -24.73
CA GLU A 344 -16.13 -27.68 -25.62
C GLU A 344 -15.28 -26.41 -25.57
N MET A 345 -13.95 -26.59 -25.53
CA MET A 345 -13.01 -25.50 -25.77
C MET A 345 -13.04 -25.10 -27.24
N VAL A 346 -13.04 -23.80 -27.50
CA VAL A 346 -13.02 -23.28 -28.87
C VAL A 346 -11.71 -22.53 -29.10
N CYS A 347 -11.27 -22.47 -30.35
CA CYS A 347 -10.14 -21.65 -30.73
C CYS A 347 -10.53 -20.16 -30.69
N TYR A 348 -9.74 -19.39 -29.96
CA TYR A 348 -9.81 -17.94 -29.96
C TYR A 348 -8.49 -17.39 -30.48
N GLU A 349 -8.59 -16.37 -31.32
CA GLU A 349 -7.50 -15.45 -31.59
C GLU A 349 -7.48 -14.41 -30.46
N ILE A 350 -6.37 -14.30 -29.73
CA ILE A 350 -6.18 -13.37 -28.63
C ILE A 350 -5.01 -12.44 -28.94
N GLU A 351 -5.19 -11.16 -28.60
CA GLU A 351 -4.19 -10.09 -28.73
C GLU A 351 -4.10 -9.34 -27.40
N LEU A 352 -2.90 -9.10 -26.90
CA LEU A 352 -2.67 -8.19 -25.77
C LEU A 352 -2.64 -6.76 -26.29
N LEU A 353 -3.61 -5.95 -25.87
CA LEU A 353 -3.72 -4.55 -26.30
C LEU A 353 -2.89 -3.63 -25.41
N SER A 354 -2.89 -3.87 -24.10
CA SER A 354 -2.14 -3.05 -23.15
C SER A 354 -1.86 -3.82 -21.87
N LEU A 355 -0.68 -3.59 -21.30
CA LEU A 355 -0.24 -4.04 -19.99
C LEU A 355 0.38 -2.85 -19.25
N THR A 356 -0.27 -2.38 -18.19
CA THR A 356 0.22 -1.30 -17.34
C THR A 356 0.80 -1.87 -16.06
N LEU A 357 2.04 -1.52 -15.76
CA LEU A 357 2.82 -2.00 -14.62
C LEU A 357 3.38 -0.82 -13.82
N PRO A 358 3.47 -0.94 -12.49
CA PRO A 358 4.09 0.09 -11.68
C PRO A 358 5.60 0.09 -11.89
N ASN A 359 6.16 1.26 -12.15
CA ASN A 359 7.58 1.46 -12.41
C ASN A 359 8.38 1.62 -11.10
N GLN A 360 8.15 0.70 -10.16
CA GLN A 360 8.82 0.66 -8.86
C GLN A 360 10.06 -0.23 -8.92
N THR A 361 10.92 -0.12 -7.90
CA THR A 361 12.08 -1.01 -7.76
C THR A 361 11.60 -2.45 -7.49
N LEU A 362 12.08 -3.39 -8.29
CA LEU A 362 11.73 -4.80 -8.21
C LEU A 362 12.45 -5.48 -7.06
N SER A 363 11.74 -6.34 -6.33
CA SER A 363 12.27 -7.23 -5.29
C SER A 363 12.93 -8.48 -5.87
N VAL A 364 12.72 -8.73 -7.17
CA VAL A 364 13.11 -9.94 -7.88
C VAL A 364 14.00 -9.64 -9.09
N GLY A 365 14.65 -10.69 -9.60
CA GLY A 365 15.45 -10.60 -10.83
C GLY A 365 16.77 -9.88 -10.59
N GLN A 366 17.15 -8.99 -11.51
CA GLN A 366 18.34 -8.15 -11.36
C GLN A 366 18.03 -6.86 -10.56
N GLY A 367 16.86 -6.77 -9.93
CA GLY A 367 16.38 -5.55 -9.28
C GLY A 367 16.01 -4.49 -10.30
N SER A 368 16.29 -3.22 -10.00
CA SER A 368 15.96 -2.05 -10.85
C SER A 368 14.46 -1.90 -11.11
N ARG A 369 14.06 -1.04 -12.05
CA ARG A 369 12.66 -0.77 -12.43
C ARG A 369 12.31 -1.46 -13.74
N ILE A 370 11.01 -1.68 -13.99
CA ILE A 370 10.53 -2.32 -15.22
C ILE A 370 10.96 -1.59 -16.49
N ALA A 371 11.05 -0.27 -16.46
CA ALA A 371 11.53 0.51 -17.60
C ALA A 371 12.93 0.09 -18.11
N PHE A 372 13.75 -0.57 -17.27
CA PHE A 372 15.08 -1.05 -17.65
C PHE A 372 15.11 -2.52 -18.12
N TYR A 373 13.99 -3.23 -18.07
CA TYR A 373 13.91 -4.60 -18.58
C TYR A 373 13.61 -4.57 -20.08
N PRO A 374 14.27 -5.41 -20.90
CA PRO A 374 14.10 -5.37 -22.35
C PRO A 374 12.73 -5.90 -22.80
N TYR A 375 12.14 -6.82 -22.05
CA TYR A 375 10.83 -7.39 -22.32
C TYR A 375 10.27 -8.09 -21.09
N LEU A 376 8.97 -8.37 -21.13
CA LEU A 376 8.25 -9.19 -20.16
C LEU A 376 7.47 -10.29 -20.85
N TYR A 377 7.17 -11.35 -20.11
CA TYR A 377 6.27 -12.40 -20.56
C TYR A 377 4.91 -12.28 -19.89
N VAL A 378 3.86 -12.60 -20.64
CA VAL A 378 2.48 -12.62 -20.15
C VAL A 378 1.84 -13.97 -20.42
N GLU A 379 1.17 -14.50 -19.41
CA GLU A 379 0.38 -15.73 -19.43
C GLU A 379 -1.09 -15.39 -19.17
N ILE A 380 -1.97 -15.97 -19.98
CA ILE A 380 -3.41 -16.06 -19.71
C ILE A 380 -3.84 -17.50 -19.97
N ALA A 381 -4.32 -18.20 -18.95
CA ALA A 381 -4.68 -19.60 -19.07
C ALA A 381 -5.98 -19.90 -18.33
N ASN A 382 -6.69 -20.96 -18.75
CA ASN A 382 -7.78 -21.50 -17.94
C ASN A 382 -7.21 -22.24 -16.73
N VAL A 383 -7.97 -22.31 -15.63
CA VAL A 383 -7.55 -23.05 -14.43
C VAL A 383 -7.87 -24.55 -14.54
N SER A 384 -8.91 -24.94 -15.28
CA SER A 384 -9.34 -26.35 -15.40
C SER A 384 -8.66 -27.15 -16.52
N ALA A 385 -8.58 -28.48 -16.30
CA ALA A 385 -7.62 -29.44 -16.88
C ALA A 385 -7.46 -29.50 -18.41
N SER A 386 -8.40 -29.01 -19.21
CA SER A 386 -8.29 -29.07 -20.67
C SER A 386 -7.68 -27.80 -21.30
N GLY A 387 -7.78 -26.65 -20.63
CA GLY A 387 -7.09 -25.39 -20.99
C GLY A 387 -6.02 -24.96 -19.98
N ALA A 388 -5.85 -25.72 -18.89
CA ALA A 388 -4.82 -25.53 -17.89
C ALA A 388 -3.44 -25.91 -18.43
N GLY A 389 -2.55 -24.93 -18.47
CA GLY A 389 -1.16 -25.14 -18.86
C GLY A 389 -0.98 -25.33 -20.35
N LEU A 390 -1.55 -24.43 -21.16
CA LEU A 390 -1.10 -24.22 -22.54
C LEU A 390 0.43 -24.08 -22.54
N LYS A 391 1.10 -24.88 -23.37
CA LYS A 391 2.55 -24.87 -23.50
C LYS A 391 2.95 -24.56 -24.93
N ASN A 392 4.09 -23.90 -25.07
CA ASN A 392 4.77 -23.67 -26.35
C ASN A 392 3.89 -22.96 -27.37
N VAL A 393 3.03 -22.04 -26.91
CA VAL A 393 2.33 -21.08 -27.79
C VAL A 393 3.38 -20.18 -28.45
N LEU A 394 4.35 -19.71 -27.65
CA LEU A 394 5.58 -19.10 -28.14
C LEU A 394 6.64 -20.17 -28.39
N TYR A 395 7.10 -20.31 -29.62
CA TYR A 395 8.30 -21.07 -29.94
C TYR A 395 9.53 -20.24 -29.57
N SER A 396 10.17 -20.61 -28.45
CA SER A 396 11.34 -19.92 -27.94
C SER A 396 12.37 -20.94 -27.44
N ASN A 397 13.65 -20.57 -27.54
CA ASN A 397 14.74 -21.28 -26.88
C ASN A 397 14.94 -20.84 -25.42
N ASN A 398 14.18 -19.85 -24.93
CA ASN A 398 14.17 -19.47 -23.53
C ASN A 398 13.28 -20.44 -22.74
N PRO A 399 13.82 -21.22 -21.78
CA PRO A 399 13.03 -22.21 -21.03
C PRO A 399 11.88 -21.59 -20.21
N ASN A 400 11.99 -20.30 -19.88
CA ASN A 400 10.98 -19.58 -19.11
C ASN A 400 9.75 -19.18 -19.95
N ALA A 401 9.82 -19.30 -21.29
CA ALA A 401 8.71 -18.99 -22.19
C ALA A 401 7.68 -20.12 -22.33
N THR A 402 7.93 -21.30 -21.72
CA THR A 402 7.16 -22.53 -21.94
C THR A 402 5.63 -22.35 -21.81
N LYS A 403 5.15 -21.55 -20.86
CA LYS A 403 3.71 -21.31 -20.63
C LYS A 403 3.25 -19.92 -21.10
N MET A 404 4.14 -19.14 -21.69
CA MET A 404 3.89 -17.73 -21.99
C MET A 404 3.20 -17.60 -23.35
N ILE A 405 2.30 -16.63 -23.45
CA ILE A 405 1.50 -16.37 -24.65
C ILE A 405 2.03 -15.13 -25.38
N PHE A 406 2.37 -14.09 -24.63
CA PHE A 406 2.93 -12.86 -25.21
C PHE A 406 4.31 -12.58 -24.66
N LYS A 407 5.17 -12.05 -25.53
CA LYS A 407 6.41 -11.36 -25.18
C LYS A 407 6.17 -9.88 -25.47
N CYS A 408 6.19 -9.06 -24.44
CA CYS A 408 5.93 -7.62 -24.54
C CYS A 408 7.28 -6.91 -24.50
N ALA A 409 7.71 -6.30 -25.60
CA ALA A 409 8.94 -5.51 -25.60
C ALA A 409 8.75 -4.24 -24.76
N SER A 410 9.78 -3.85 -24.00
CA SER A 410 9.78 -2.54 -23.35
C SER A 410 10.12 -1.48 -24.39
N THR A 411 9.20 -0.54 -24.60
CA THR A 411 9.44 0.63 -25.44
C THR A 411 10.27 1.67 -24.68
N ASP A 412 10.99 2.53 -25.39
CA ASP A 412 11.80 3.59 -24.78
C ASP A 412 10.94 4.50 -23.87
N VAL A 413 11.21 4.44 -22.56
CA VAL A 413 10.60 5.31 -21.57
C VAL A 413 11.45 6.57 -21.46
N SER A 414 10.88 7.73 -21.81
CA SER A 414 11.61 9.00 -21.89
C SER A 414 12.32 9.39 -20.59
N ASN A 415 11.72 9.11 -19.43
CA ASN A 415 12.32 9.37 -18.12
C ASN A 415 12.06 8.19 -17.15
N PRO A 416 12.85 7.11 -17.23
CA PRO A 416 12.56 5.85 -16.52
C PRO A 416 12.70 5.94 -14.99
N LEU A 417 13.29 7.01 -14.47
CA LEU A 417 13.47 7.23 -13.03
C LEU A 417 12.29 7.94 -12.36
N ILE A 418 11.53 8.75 -13.12
CA ILE A 418 10.43 9.58 -12.58
C ILE A 418 9.05 9.04 -12.96
N THR A 419 8.92 8.28 -14.05
CA THR A 419 7.63 7.73 -14.46
C THR A 419 7.11 6.76 -13.40
N SER A 420 5.84 6.91 -13.01
CA SER A 420 5.21 6.06 -11.98
C SER A 420 4.75 4.72 -12.53
N PHE A 421 4.36 4.68 -13.81
CA PHE A 421 3.86 3.49 -14.50
C PHE A 421 4.51 3.37 -15.87
N VAL A 422 4.65 2.13 -16.34
CA VAL A 422 5.04 1.78 -17.71
C VAL A 422 3.88 1.03 -18.34
N THR A 423 3.48 1.43 -19.54
CA THR A 423 2.49 0.72 -20.35
C THR A 423 3.21 0.06 -21.52
N LEU A 424 3.00 -1.25 -21.67
CA LEU A 424 3.52 -2.09 -22.73
C LEU A 424 2.36 -2.66 -23.55
N ASP A 425 2.63 -3.12 -24.76
CA ASP A 425 1.66 -3.86 -25.57
C ASP A 425 2.25 -5.19 -26.07
N GLY A 426 1.46 -5.96 -26.81
CA GLY A 426 1.89 -7.22 -27.41
C GLY A 426 2.60 -7.09 -28.76
N ASP A 427 3.06 -5.90 -29.18
CA ASP A 427 3.65 -5.62 -30.50
C ASP A 427 2.76 -6.10 -31.68
N GLY A 428 1.44 -6.08 -31.50
CA GLY A 428 0.47 -6.57 -32.49
C GLY A 428 0.46 -8.10 -32.68
N ALA A 429 1.15 -8.86 -31.83
CA ALA A 429 1.16 -10.32 -31.89
C ALA A 429 -0.23 -10.89 -31.58
N ARG A 430 -0.71 -11.76 -32.46
CA ARG A 430 -1.97 -12.51 -32.28
C ARG A 430 -1.69 -13.98 -32.09
N GLN A 431 -2.23 -14.56 -31.03
CA GLN A 431 -2.04 -15.97 -30.69
C GLN A 431 -3.37 -16.71 -30.81
N THR A 432 -3.35 -17.87 -31.47
CA THR A 432 -4.50 -18.77 -31.52
C THR A 432 -4.38 -19.79 -30.40
N ILE A 433 -5.29 -19.73 -29.42
CA ILE A 433 -5.30 -20.66 -28.29
C ILE A 433 -6.67 -21.34 -28.14
N LYS A 434 -6.67 -22.55 -27.60
CA LYS A 434 -7.90 -23.19 -27.12
C LYS A 434 -8.25 -22.58 -25.77
N PHE A 435 -9.42 -21.96 -25.69
CA PHE A 435 -9.82 -21.18 -24.53
C PHE A 435 -11.28 -21.44 -24.17
N LYS A 436 -11.54 -21.54 -22.86
CA LYS A 436 -12.86 -21.73 -22.29
C LYS A 436 -13.28 -20.44 -21.55
N PRO A 437 -14.14 -19.60 -22.14
CA PRO A 437 -14.45 -18.27 -21.59
C PRO A 437 -15.34 -18.29 -20.35
N ASN A 438 -15.81 -19.46 -19.91
CA ASN A 438 -16.64 -19.65 -18.71
C ASN A 438 -15.90 -20.39 -17.58
N ASP A 439 -14.58 -20.50 -17.67
CA ASP A 439 -13.73 -21.06 -16.63
C ASP A 439 -12.84 -19.97 -16.04
N ASN A 440 -12.42 -20.15 -14.79
CA ASN A 440 -11.54 -19.21 -14.10
C ASN A 440 -10.25 -19.02 -14.91
N LEU A 441 -9.71 -17.80 -14.86
CA LEU A 441 -8.52 -17.43 -15.60
C LEU A 441 -7.35 -17.23 -14.66
N LEU A 442 -6.24 -17.90 -14.94
CA LEU A 442 -4.95 -17.58 -14.37
C LEU A 442 -4.29 -16.51 -15.23
N PHE A 443 -3.91 -15.41 -14.62
CA PHE A 443 -3.10 -14.36 -15.23
C PHE A 443 -1.74 -14.32 -14.55
N SER A 444 -0.66 -14.23 -15.33
CA SER A 444 0.67 -14.02 -14.77
C SER A 444 1.57 -13.16 -15.66
N VAL A 445 2.38 -12.31 -15.03
CA VAL A 445 3.42 -11.50 -15.65
C VAL A 445 4.76 -11.93 -15.09
N ARG A 446 5.70 -12.25 -15.98
CA ARG A 446 7.01 -12.77 -15.61
C ARG A 446 8.14 -11.99 -16.26
N LEU A 447 9.23 -11.88 -15.52
CA LEU A 447 10.49 -11.35 -16.00
C LEU A 447 11.15 -12.34 -17.00
N PRO A 448 12.14 -11.90 -17.81
CA PRO A 448 12.88 -12.76 -18.74
C PRO A 448 13.49 -14.03 -18.11
N ASN A 449 13.79 -13.96 -16.81
CA ASN A 449 14.35 -15.05 -16.02
C ASN A 449 13.30 -16.00 -15.41
N GLY A 450 12.00 -15.78 -15.68
CA GLY A 450 10.90 -16.62 -15.22
C GLY A 450 10.30 -16.24 -13.86
N ASN A 451 10.92 -15.31 -13.12
CA ASN A 451 10.38 -14.80 -11.86
C ASN A 451 9.07 -14.05 -12.09
N ILE A 452 8.12 -14.20 -11.18
CA ILE A 452 6.88 -13.43 -11.18
C ILE A 452 7.21 -11.98 -10.88
N PHE A 453 6.52 -11.06 -11.55
CA PHE A 453 6.62 -9.63 -11.26
C PHE A 453 6.31 -9.33 -9.79
N ASP A 454 7.27 -8.72 -9.10
CA ASP A 454 7.14 -8.30 -7.70
C ASP A 454 8.02 -7.07 -7.40
N THR A 455 7.59 -6.23 -6.47
CA THR A 455 8.22 -4.94 -6.13
C THR A 455 8.59 -4.87 -4.66
N PHE A 456 9.59 -4.06 -4.30
CA PHE A 456 9.90 -3.79 -2.89
C PHE A 456 8.79 -3.03 -2.15
N ARG A 457 7.91 -2.36 -2.90
CA ARG A 457 6.73 -1.72 -2.34
C ARG A 457 5.78 -2.79 -1.83
N TYR A 458 5.58 -2.81 -0.51
CA TYR A 458 4.67 -3.77 0.13
C TYR A 458 3.23 -3.55 -0.31
N GLU A 459 2.56 -4.65 -0.68
CA GLU A 459 1.12 -4.67 -0.88
C GLU A 459 0.37 -4.49 0.46
N ALA A 460 -0.76 -3.81 0.41
CA ALA A 460 -1.68 -3.74 1.53
C ALA A 460 -2.64 -4.94 1.50
N PHE A 461 -2.62 -5.75 2.55
CA PHE A 461 -3.52 -6.90 2.72
C PHE A 461 -4.80 -6.51 3.45
N SER A 462 -5.82 -7.37 3.37
CA SER A 462 -7.05 -7.24 4.15
C SER A 462 -6.73 -7.00 5.63
N PRO A 463 -7.35 -6.00 6.29
CA PRO A 463 -8.50 -5.22 5.82
C PRO A 463 -8.18 -3.91 5.09
N CYS A 464 -6.90 -3.59 4.87
CA CYS A 464 -6.53 -2.37 4.16
C CYS A 464 -6.97 -2.43 2.69
N PRO A 465 -7.32 -1.30 2.05
CA PRO A 465 -7.57 -1.26 0.62
C PRO A 465 -6.27 -1.56 -0.17
N PRO A 466 -6.35 -2.11 -1.40
CA PRO A 466 -5.18 -2.37 -2.23
C PRO A 466 -4.36 -1.09 -2.47
N ASP A 467 -3.04 -1.22 -2.53
CA ASP A 467 -2.20 -0.07 -2.86
C ASP A 467 -2.19 0.15 -4.38
N ALA A 468 -2.82 1.24 -4.84
CA ALA A 468 -2.92 1.56 -6.27
C ALA A 468 -1.56 1.64 -7.00
N LEU A 469 -0.47 1.93 -6.28
CA LEU A 469 0.88 2.04 -6.85
C LEU A 469 1.63 0.70 -6.96
N SER A 470 1.05 -0.40 -6.49
CA SER A 470 1.56 -1.77 -6.70
C SER A 470 0.71 -2.61 -7.67
N GLN A 471 -0.44 -2.08 -8.12
CA GLN A 471 -1.37 -2.84 -8.97
C GLN A 471 -0.96 -2.85 -10.44
N ILE A 472 -1.37 -3.90 -11.14
CA ILE A 472 -1.17 -4.11 -12.56
C ILE A 472 -2.52 -4.23 -13.25
N SER A 473 -2.60 -3.74 -14.49
CA SER A 473 -3.81 -3.86 -15.32
C SER A 473 -3.43 -4.32 -16.73
N ALA A 474 -4.24 -5.21 -17.30
CA ALA A 474 -4.04 -5.75 -18.64
C ALA A 474 -5.36 -5.80 -19.41
N MET A 475 -5.31 -5.46 -20.69
CA MET A 475 -6.45 -5.51 -21.60
C MET A 475 -6.13 -6.43 -22.78
N PHE A 476 -7.01 -7.39 -23.03
CA PHE A 476 -6.92 -8.33 -24.13
C PHE A 476 -8.10 -8.17 -25.07
N SER A 477 -7.87 -8.32 -26.38
CA SER A 477 -8.93 -8.56 -27.34
C SER A 477 -9.01 -10.06 -27.64
N MET A 478 -10.21 -10.58 -27.81
CA MET A 478 -10.46 -11.97 -28.14
C MET A 478 -11.50 -12.09 -29.25
N LYS A 479 -11.23 -12.95 -30.23
CA LYS A 479 -12.12 -13.24 -31.34
C LYS A 479 -12.25 -14.75 -31.51
N ARG A 480 -13.49 -15.24 -31.49
CA ARG A 480 -13.78 -16.65 -31.76
C ARG A 480 -13.52 -16.95 -33.24
N LEU A 481 -12.81 -18.04 -33.53
CA LEU A 481 -12.54 -18.52 -34.89
C LEU A 481 -13.61 -19.50 -35.39
#